data_AF-A0AA88QZ49-F1
#
_entry.id   AF-A0AA88QZ49-F1
#
_cell.length_a   1.000
_cell.length_b   1.000
_cell.length_c   1.000
_cell.angle_alpha   90.00
_cell.angle_beta   90.00
_cell.angle_gamma   90.00
#
_symmetry.space_group_name_H-M   'P 1'
#
loop_
_entity.id
_entity.type
_entity.pdbx_description
1 polymer ?
#
loop_
_entity_poly.entity_id
_entity_poly.type
_entity_poly.pdbx_seq_one_letter_code
_entity_poly.pdbx_strand_id
1 'polypeptide(L)'
;MFPSFNPTSEIHRQSTLQLEVEVQQWHLSFCNLVKAQRDYIQSLTGWLRLSLFQFCNGPLLKTKQDSAIYSLCEEWQLAVDNAPDKVASEGIKAFLTVIHAIVVQQAEEQKQKKRSESVFKELEKKVVELRSLECKYGPYASSSGGKDPVTEKRAKVEILRAKAEDERAKHEKLVSVTRAMTLNNLQMGLPHVFQAVTGFANVWTHAFETVYSQAKSTDEVHDVKRLLP
;
A
#
# COMPACT_ATOMS: atom_id res chain seq x y z
N MET A 1 7.93 -13.94 19.76
CA MET A 1 9.08 -13.59 18.90
C MET A 1 9.58 -12.23 19.36
N PHE A 2 10.80 -12.15 19.94
CA PHE A 2 11.35 -10.86 20.34
C PHE A 2 11.58 -9.99 19.10
N PRO A 3 11.22 -8.69 19.12
CA PRO A 3 11.55 -7.80 18.02
C PRO A 3 13.08 -7.71 17.93
N SER A 4 13.67 -8.11 16.81
CA SER A 4 15.09 -7.89 16.56
C SER A 4 15.39 -6.38 16.57
N PHE A 5 16.53 -5.98 17.10
CA PHE A 5 16.92 -4.57 17.22
C PHE A 5 17.65 -4.06 15.97
N ASN A 6 17.55 -4.79 14.85
CA ASN A 6 18.27 -4.45 13.64
C ASN A 6 17.61 -3.25 12.95
N PRO A 7 18.40 -2.24 12.55
CA PRO A 7 17.90 -1.08 11.79
C PRO A 7 17.31 -1.49 10.44
N THR A 8 16.50 -0.61 9.87
CA THR A 8 15.95 -0.79 8.53
C THR A 8 17.10 -0.90 7.52
N SER A 9 17.18 -2.06 6.86
CA SER A 9 18.17 -2.29 5.80
C SER A 9 17.72 -1.59 4.51
N GLU A 10 18.67 -1.30 3.63
CA GLU A 10 18.34 -0.72 2.32
C GLU A 10 17.43 -1.65 1.50
N ILE A 11 17.59 -2.97 1.65
CA ILE A 11 16.73 -3.97 1.04
C ILE A 11 15.30 -3.84 1.58
N HIS A 12 15.10 -3.76 2.90
CA HIS A 12 13.78 -3.58 3.49
C HIS A 12 13.09 -2.30 3.00
N ARG A 13 13.85 -1.19 2.92
CA ARG A 13 13.37 0.09 2.42
C ARG A 13 12.92 -0.02 0.97
N GLN A 14 13.74 -0.63 0.11
CA GLN A 14 13.42 -0.82 -1.29
C GLN A 14 12.21 -1.74 -1.48
N SER A 15 12.11 -2.82 -0.72
CA SER A 15 10.94 -3.71 -0.73
C SER A 15 9.66 -2.99 -0.31
N THR A 16 9.74 -2.10 0.69
CA THR A 16 8.56 -1.34 1.15
C THR A 16 8.10 -0.33 0.10
N LEU A 17 9.04 0.37 -0.55
CA LEU A 17 8.72 1.27 -1.68
C LEU A 17 8.12 0.52 -2.86
N GLN A 18 8.68 -0.64 -3.20
CA GLN A 18 8.12 -1.47 -4.26
C GLN A 18 6.70 -1.91 -3.90
N LEU A 19 6.47 -2.35 -2.66
CA LEU A 19 5.14 -2.71 -2.19
C LEU A 19 4.15 -1.55 -2.32
N GLU A 20 4.55 -0.32 -1.98
CA GLU A 20 3.71 0.87 -2.15
C GLU A 20 3.28 1.07 -3.61
N VAL A 21 4.24 0.99 -4.54
CA VAL A 21 3.98 1.11 -5.98
C VAL A 21 3.04 0.02 -6.48
N GLU A 22 3.29 -1.24 -6.10
CA GLU A 22 2.46 -2.37 -6.52
C GLU A 22 1.03 -2.27 -5.97
N VAL A 23 0.86 -1.85 -4.71
CA VAL A 23 -0.48 -1.66 -4.11
C VAL A 23 -1.20 -0.48 -4.76
N GLN A 24 -0.50 0.60 -5.07
CA GLN A 24 -1.07 1.73 -5.82
C GLN A 24 -1.53 1.29 -7.22
N GLN A 25 -0.70 0.53 -7.93
CA GLN A 25 -1.05 0.00 -9.25
C GLN A 25 -2.22 -0.98 -9.17
N TRP A 26 -2.25 -1.83 -8.14
CA TRP A 26 -3.36 -2.73 -7.89
C TRP A 26 -4.67 -1.98 -7.67
N HIS A 27 -4.68 -0.93 -6.85
CA HIS A 27 -5.85 -0.08 -6.62
C HIS A 27 -6.37 0.53 -7.92
N LEU A 28 -5.48 1.12 -8.73
CA LEU A 28 -5.83 1.73 -10.01
C LEU A 28 -6.39 0.69 -10.99
N SER A 29 -5.70 -0.45 -11.14
CA SER A 29 -6.14 -1.55 -12.00
C SER A 29 -7.50 -2.10 -11.58
N PHE A 30 -7.74 -2.24 -10.27
CA PHE A 30 -9.03 -2.67 -9.73
C PHE A 30 -10.16 -1.71 -10.14
N CYS A 31 -9.99 -0.41 -9.88
CA CYS A 31 -11.00 0.60 -10.22
C CYS A 31 -11.28 0.63 -11.73
N ASN A 32 -10.22 0.55 -12.54
CA ASN A 32 -10.33 0.55 -14.00
C ASN A 32 -11.05 -0.71 -14.51
N LEU A 33 -10.75 -1.88 -13.94
CA LEU A 33 -11.41 -3.13 -14.31
C LEU A 33 -12.92 -3.06 -14.06
N VAL A 34 -13.33 -2.61 -12.87
CA VAL A 34 -14.74 -2.47 -12.51
C VAL A 34 -15.45 -1.49 -13.42
N LYS A 35 -14.83 -0.34 -13.67
CA LYS A 35 -15.37 0.67 -14.57
C LYS A 35 -15.52 0.12 -15.99
N ALA A 36 -14.49 -0.55 -16.52
CA ALA A 36 -14.53 -1.12 -17.87
C ALA A 36 -15.63 -2.18 -18.01
N GLN A 37 -15.84 -3.01 -16.97
CA GLN A 37 -16.95 -3.97 -16.95
C GLN A 37 -18.32 -3.27 -16.97
N ARG A 38 -18.52 -2.24 -16.14
CA ARG A 38 -19.75 -1.42 -16.13
C ARG A 38 -20.02 -0.78 -17.50
N ASP A 39 -19.02 -0.10 -18.04
CA ASP A 39 -19.12 0.61 -19.32
C ASP A 39 -19.42 -0.36 -20.48
N TYR A 40 -18.79 -1.55 -20.47
CA TYR A 40 -19.04 -2.60 -21.47
C TYR A 40 -20.49 -3.09 -21.42
N ILE A 41 -21.00 -3.45 -20.24
CA ILE A 41 -22.36 -3.99 -20.11
C ILE A 41 -23.42 -2.93 -20.39
N GLN A 42 -23.21 -1.68 -19.98
CA GLN A 42 -24.09 -0.57 -20.39
C GLN A 42 -24.12 -0.40 -21.90
N SER A 43 -22.95 -0.43 -22.55
CA SER A 43 -22.86 -0.25 -24.01
C SER A 43 -23.55 -1.40 -24.75
N LEU A 44 -23.35 -2.64 -24.30
CA LEU A 44 -23.97 -3.83 -24.87
C LEU A 44 -25.50 -3.79 -24.72
N THR A 45 -25.99 -3.50 -23.52
CA THR A 45 -27.43 -3.41 -23.22
C THR A 45 -28.08 -2.27 -24.02
N GLY A 46 -27.41 -1.11 -24.09
CA GLY A 46 -27.86 0.02 -24.90
C GLY A 46 -27.92 -0.33 -26.40
N TRP A 47 -26.89 -0.99 -26.93
CA TRP A 47 -26.86 -1.42 -28.32
C TRP A 47 -27.96 -2.43 -28.66
N LEU A 48 -28.20 -3.43 -27.79
CA LEU A 48 -29.29 -4.39 -27.96
C LEU A 48 -30.66 -3.70 -27.95
N ARG A 49 -30.86 -2.74 -27.03
CA ARG A 49 -32.11 -1.97 -26.96
C ARG A 49 -32.41 -1.24 -28.27
N LEU A 50 -31.40 -0.57 -28.83
CA LEU A 50 -31.53 0.14 -30.11
C LEU A 50 -31.80 -0.83 -31.26
N SER A 51 -31.01 -1.90 -31.33
CA SER A 51 -31.07 -2.86 -32.43
C SER A 51 -32.42 -3.60 -32.47
N LEU A 52 -32.89 -4.09 -31.32
CA LEU A 52 -34.09 -4.92 -31.24
C LEU A 52 -35.40 -4.12 -31.27
N PHE A 53 -35.40 -2.91 -30.69
CA PHE A 53 -36.64 -2.14 -30.51
C PHE A 53 -36.75 -0.87 -31.36
N GLN A 54 -35.64 -0.30 -31.84
CA GLN A 54 -35.68 0.96 -32.61
C GLN A 54 -35.44 0.76 -34.10
N PHE A 55 -34.57 -0.16 -34.50
CA PHE A 55 -34.24 -0.36 -35.92
C PHE A 55 -34.99 -1.55 -36.57
N CYS A 56 -35.28 -2.60 -35.81
CA CYS A 56 -36.04 -3.78 -36.28
C CYS A 56 -37.58 -3.60 -36.15
N ASN A 57 -38.15 -2.60 -36.82
CA ASN A 57 -39.60 -2.32 -36.79
C ASN A 57 -40.38 -3.13 -37.85
N GLY A 58 -40.34 -4.47 -37.74
CA GLY A 58 -41.22 -5.38 -38.48
C GLY A 58 -42.01 -6.27 -37.52
N PRO A 59 -43.37 -6.34 -37.59
CA PRO A 59 -44.19 -7.19 -36.69
C PRO A 59 -43.83 -8.68 -36.72
N LEU A 60 -43.11 -9.14 -37.75
CA LEU A 60 -42.78 -10.53 -38.00
C LEU A 60 -41.40 -10.97 -37.45
N LEU A 61 -40.57 -10.03 -36.98
CA LEU A 61 -39.17 -10.28 -36.61
C LEU A 61 -38.88 -10.26 -35.10
N LYS A 62 -39.84 -9.84 -34.25
CA LYS A 62 -39.66 -9.89 -32.80
C LYS A 62 -39.80 -11.33 -32.32
N THR A 63 -38.68 -12.03 -32.22
CA THR A 63 -38.66 -13.39 -31.67
C THR A 63 -38.62 -13.34 -30.15
N LYS A 64 -39.12 -14.38 -29.47
CA LYS A 64 -39.00 -14.50 -28.01
C LYS A 64 -37.53 -14.56 -27.55
N GLN A 65 -36.63 -14.99 -28.43
CA GLN A 65 -35.19 -15.05 -28.19
C GLN A 65 -34.56 -13.65 -28.07
N ASP A 66 -35.03 -12.69 -28.88
CA ASP A 66 -34.62 -11.28 -28.79
C ASP A 66 -34.99 -10.66 -27.43
N SER A 67 -36.14 -11.03 -26.88
CA SER A 67 -36.55 -10.61 -25.54
C SER A 67 -35.68 -11.24 -24.45
N ALA A 68 -35.33 -12.52 -24.58
CA ALA A 68 -34.56 -13.24 -23.57
C ALA A 68 -33.11 -12.73 -23.45
N ILE A 69 -32.44 -12.48 -24.58
CA ILE A 69 -31.07 -11.94 -24.59
C ILE A 69 -31.02 -10.51 -24.03
N TYR A 70 -32.05 -9.70 -24.31
CA TYR A 70 -32.14 -8.36 -23.77
C TYR A 70 -32.38 -8.37 -22.26
N SER A 71 -33.33 -9.17 -21.76
CA SER A 71 -33.57 -9.33 -20.32
C SER A 71 -32.33 -9.86 -19.57
N LEU A 72 -31.58 -10.79 -20.16
CA LEU A 72 -30.31 -11.24 -19.61
C LEU A 72 -29.31 -10.09 -19.44
N CYS A 73 -29.18 -9.23 -20.43
CA CYS A 73 -28.27 -8.08 -20.37
C CYS A 73 -28.74 -7.04 -19.34
N GLU A 74 -30.04 -6.81 -19.18
CA GLU A 74 -30.58 -5.93 -18.15
C GLU A 74 -30.29 -6.45 -16.73
N GLU A 75 -30.51 -7.74 -16.47
CA GLU A 75 -30.18 -8.36 -15.18
C GLU A 75 -28.67 -8.36 -14.91
N TRP A 76 -27.86 -8.61 -15.95
CA TRP A 76 -26.41 -8.51 -15.84
C TRP A 76 -25.96 -7.08 -15.53
N GLN A 77 -26.55 -6.08 -16.19
CA GLN A 77 -26.25 -4.69 -15.93
C GLN A 77 -26.61 -4.33 -14.49
N LEU A 78 -27.79 -4.73 -14.01
CA LEU A 78 -28.22 -4.49 -12.63
C LEU A 78 -27.29 -5.16 -11.61
N ALA A 79 -26.85 -6.38 -11.88
CA ALA A 79 -25.92 -7.12 -11.04
C ALA A 79 -24.55 -6.42 -10.93
N VAL A 80 -23.99 -5.98 -12.06
CA VAL A 80 -22.75 -5.22 -12.09
C VAL A 80 -22.95 -3.84 -11.45
N ASP A 81 -24.11 -3.22 -11.63
CA ASP A 81 -24.38 -1.89 -11.11
C ASP A 81 -24.40 -1.85 -9.57
N ASN A 82 -24.92 -2.92 -8.96
CA ASN A 82 -25.02 -3.10 -7.52
C ASN A 82 -23.79 -3.75 -6.85
N ALA A 83 -22.72 -4.05 -7.61
CA ALA A 83 -21.53 -4.68 -7.05
C ALA A 83 -20.91 -3.81 -5.93
N PRO A 84 -20.37 -4.41 -4.84
CA PRO A 84 -19.81 -3.67 -3.71
C PRO A 84 -18.35 -3.25 -3.96
N ASP A 85 -18.02 -2.77 -5.17
CA ASP A 85 -16.66 -2.42 -5.57
C ASP A 85 -16.06 -1.29 -4.73
N LYS A 86 -16.89 -0.36 -4.26
CA LYS A 86 -16.46 0.74 -3.40
C LYS A 86 -15.83 0.25 -2.09
N VAL A 87 -16.38 -0.80 -1.49
CA VAL A 87 -15.86 -1.36 -0.23
C VAL A 87 -14.49 -1.99 -0.45
N ALA A 88 -14.33 -2.75 -1.55
CA ALA A 88 -13.03 -3.34 -1.90
C ALA A 88 -12.00 -2.28 -2.30
N SER A 89 -12.37 -1.28 -3.11
CA SER A 89 -11.50 -0.17 -3.50
C SER A 89 -11.01 0.61 -2.27
N GLU A 90 -11.91 0.98 -1.35
CA GLU A 90 -11.52 1.67 -0.12
C GLU A 90 -10.68 0.78 0.80
N GLY A 91 -10.92 -0.54 0.83
CA GLY A 91 -10.06 -1.49 1.53
C GLY A 91 -8.61 -1.50 1.00
N ILE A 92 -8.43 -1.52 -0.33
CA ILE A 92 -7.11 -1.47 -0.96
C ILE A 92 -6.44 -0.11 -0.71
N LYS A 93 -7.19 0.98 -0.82
CA LYS A 93 -6.69 2.35 -0.59
C LYS A 93 -6.31 2.60 0.88
N ALA A 94 -7.06 2.05 1.82
CA ALA A 94 -6.71 2.08 3.23
C ALA A 94 -5.39 1.34 3.47
N PHE A 95 -5.21 0.16 2.86
CA PHE A 95 -3.95 -0.57 2.92
C PHE A 95 -2.78 0.23 2.31
N LEU A 96 -3.00 0.89 1.16
CA LEU A 96 -2.00 1.78 0.57
C LEU A 96 -1.57 2.88 1.54
N THR A 97 -2.52 3.52 2.23
CA THR A 97 -2.25 4.57 3.23
C THR A 97 -1.39 4.03 4.38
N VAL A 98 -1.65 2.80 4.81
CA VAL A 98 -0.88 2.11 5.84
C VAL A 98 0.55 1.84 5.38
N ILE A 99 0.76 1.40 4.13
CA ILE A 99 2.11 1.21 3.55
C ILE A 99 2.85 2.54 3.42
N HIS A 100 2.19 3.59 2.91
CA HIS A 100 2.77 4.92 2.79
C HIS A 100 3.30 5.45 4.14
N ALA A 101 2.54 5.24 5.22
CA ALA A 101 2.95 5.64 6.55
C ALA A 101 4.25 4.92 7.01
N ILE A 102 4.44 3.66 6.61
CA ILE A 102 5.68 2.91 6.87
C ILE A 102 6.85 3.53 6.08
N VAL A 103 6.64 3.86 4.80
CA VAL A 103 7.67 4.49 3.95
C VAL A 103 8.15 5.82 4.55
N VAL A 104 7.22 6.67 4.98
CA VAL A 104 7.53 7.94 5.65
C VAL A 104 8.35 7.72 6.92
N GLN A 105 7.95 6.74 7.75
CA GLN A 105 8.66 6.40 8.99
C GLN A 105 10.08 5.87 8.73
N GLN A 106 10.25 5.01 7.73
CA GLN A 106 11.58 4.52 7.30
C GLN A 106 12.48 5.66 6.81
N ALA A 107 11.92 6.65 6.10
CA ALA A 107 12.68 7.81 5.64
C ALA A 107 13.18 8.69 6.81
N GLU A 108 12.37 8.88 7.86
CA GLU A 108 12.79 9.61 9.05
C GLU A 108 13.86 8.85 9.85
N GLU A 109 13.72 7.51 10.00
CA GLU A 109 14.78 6.67 10.58
C GLU A 109 16.11 6.83 9.83
N GLN A 110 16.08 6.78 8.50
CA GLN A 110 17.28 6.90 7.66
C GLN A 110 17.91 8.30 7.77
N LYS A 111 17.09 9.35 7.85
CA LYS A 111 17.55 10.71 8.05
C LYS A 111 18.22 10.88 9.41
N GLN A 112 17.65 10.32 10.47
CA GLN A 112 18.25 10.34 11.80
C GLN A 112 19.54 9.52 11.86
N LYS A 113 19.61 8.38 11.17
CA LYS A 113 20.84 7.59 11.01
C LYS A 113 21.98 8.43 10.43
N LYS A 114 21.73 9.15 9.32
CA LYS A 114 22.73 10.04 8.70
C LYS A 114 23.22 11.14 9.64
N ARG A 115 22.32 11.70 10.47
CA ARG A 115 22.69 12.69 11.50
C ARG A 115 23.60 12.10 12.56
N SER A 116 23.21 10.94 13.10
CA SER A 116 24.02 10.20 14.08
C SER A 116 25.42 9.88 13.54
N GLU A 117 25.51 9.32 12.33
CA GLU A 117 26.78 9.03 11.66
C GLU A 117 27.64 10.28 11.42
N SER A 118 27.02 11.42 11.10
CA SER A 118 27.74 12.68 10.89
C SER A 118 28.36 13.21 12.18
N VAL A 119 27.61 13.22 13.29
CA VAL A 119 28.10 13.67 14.59
C VAL A 119 29.18 12.72 15.11
N PHE A 120 29.00 11.41 14.92
CA PHE A 120 30.01 10.41 15.27
C PHE A 120 31.32 10.61 14.50
N LYS A 121 31.26 10.85 13.18
CA LYS A 121 32.46 11.16 12.36
C LYS A 121 33.16 12.44 12.82
N GLU A 122 32.42 13.45 13.26
CA GLU A 122 33.00 14.67 13.83
C GLU A 122 33.71 14.38 15.15
N LEU A 123 33.09 13.57 16.02
CA LEU A 123 33.68 13.11 17.27
C LEU A 123 34.99 12.36 17.04
N GLU A 124 35.03 11.41 16.11
CA GLU A 124 36.24 10.65 15.78
C GLU A 124 37.38 11.58 15.37
N LYS A 125 37.12 12.56 14.50
CA LYS A 125 38.13 13.56 14.10
C LYS A 125 38.64 14.35 15.31
N LYS A 126 37.75 14.82 16.19
CA LYS A 126 38.13 15.61 17.37
C LYS A 126 38.89 14.80 18.41
N VAL A 127 38.55 13.52 18.58
CA VAL A 127 39.29 12.59 19.44
C VAL A 127 40.71 12.36 18.91
N VAL A 128 40.87 12.18 17.59
CA VAL A 128 42.20 12.04 16.97
C VAL A 128 43.03 13.31 17.10
N GLU A 129 42.44 14.49 16.85
CA GLU A 129 43.10 15.78 17.05
C GLU A 129 43.55 15.97 18.51
N LEU A 130 42.69 15.62 19.47
CA LEU A 130 43.00 15.70 20.90
C LEU A 130 44.17 14.79 21.26
N ARG A 131 44.14 13.53 20.83
CA ARG A 131 45.25 12.58 21.07
C ARG A 131 46.57 13.08 20.50
N SER A 132 46.56 13.65 19.29
CA SER A 132 47.75 14.25 18.68
C SER A 132 48.27 15.43 19.49
N LEU A 133 47.37 16.27 20.01
CA LEU A 133 47.73 17.40 20.87
C LEU A 133 48.35 16.92 22.19
N GLU A 134 47.74 15.94 22.85
CA GLU A 134 48.24 15.34 24.09
C GLU A 134 49.64 14.74 23.92
N CYS A 135 49.91 14.06 22.81
CA CYS A 135 51.25 13.56 22.48
C CYS A 135 52.28 14.67 22.27
N LYS A 136 51.89 15.83 21.72
CA LYS A 136 52.81 16.96 21.48
C LYS A 136 53.16 17.73 22.74
N TYR A 137 52.24 17.86 23.68
CA TYR A 137 52.44 18.67 24.90
C TYR A 137 52.95 17.85 26.10
N GLY A 138 52.80 16.51 26.09
CA GLY A 138 53.35 15.61 27.11
C GLY A 138 52.94 15.96 28.56
N PRO A 139 53.55 15.32 29.58
CA PRO A 139 53.28 15.63 30.99
C PRO A 139 53.75 17.02 31.47
N TYR A 140 54.43 17.80 30.61
CA TYR A 140 55.22 18.96 31.02
C TYR A 140 54.56 20.34 30.75
N ALA A 141 53.29 20.40 30.35
CA ALA A 141 52.60 21.66 30.06
C ALA A 141 52.13 22.47 31.30
N SER A 142 52.56 22.12 32.52
CA SER A 142 52.01 22.69 33.76
C SER A 142 52.68 24.00 34.24
N SER A 143 53.57 24.63 33.47
CA SER A 143 54.42 25.71 33.99
C SER A 143 54.18 27.14 33.47
N SER A 144 53.05 27.47 32.84
CA SER A 144 52.76 28.88 32.53
C SER A 144 51.26 29.22 32.49
N GLY A 145 50.66 29.42 33.67
CA GLY A 145 49.66 30.46 34.01
C GLY A 145 48.42 30.75 33.14
N GLY A 146 48.21 30.11 32.00
CA GLY A 146 47.06 30.28 31.12
C GLY A 146 46.28 28.97 30.98
N LYS A 147 44.96 29.06 30.73
CA LYS A 147 44.09 27.90 30.51
C LYS A 147 44.74 26.92 29.54
N ASP A 148 45.01 25.71 30.02
CA ASP A 148 45.66 24.65 29.25
C ASP A 148 44.83 24.32 27.97
N PRO A 149 45.38 24.53 26.76
CA PRO A 149 44.70 24.24 25.50
C PRO A 149 44.23 22.78 25.38
N VAL A 150 44.89 21.84 26.07
CA VAL A 150 44.49 20.42 26.11
C VAL A 150 43.20 20.26 26.91
N THR A 151 43.11 20.89 28.08
CA THR A 151 41.90 20.89 28.92
C THR A 151 40.68 21.48 28.21
N GLU A 152 40.85 22.59 27.47
CA GLU A 152 39.75 23.15 26.67
C GLU A 152 39.30 22.23 25.52
N LYS A 153 40.27 21.62 24.81
CA LYS A 153 39.94 20.64 23.76
C LYS A 153 39.27 19.38 24.32
N ARG A 154 39.66 18.91 25.51
CA ARG A 154 38.97 17.80 26.22
C ARG A 154 37.52 18.12 26.49
N ALA A 155 37.24 19.30 27.04
CA ALA A 155 35.86 19.74 27.31
C ALA A 155 35.01 19.75 26.03
N LYS A 156 35.56 20.22 24.91
CA LYS A 156 34.89 20.21 23.59
C LYS A 156 34.61 18.78 23.09
N VAL A 157 35.55 17.85 23.26
CA VAL A 157 35.36 16.43 22.90
C VAL A 157 34.25 15.79 23.74
N GLU A 158 34.20 16.07 25.04
CA GLU A 158 33.16 15.50 25.91
C GLU A 158 31.75 16.04 25.60
N ILE A 159 31.62 17.33 25.27
CA ILE A 159 30.35 17.89 24.77
C ILE A 159 29.92 17.17 23.47
N LEU A 160 30.86 16.96 22.55
CA LEU A 160 30.58 16.30 21.28
C LEU A 160 30.26 14.81 21.46
N ARG A 161 30.87 14.15 22.45
CA ARG A 161 30.57 12.77 22.85
C ARG A 161 29.14 12.65 23.37
N ALA A 162 28.75 13.50 24.31
CA ALA A 162 27.38 13.53 24.83
C ALA A 162 26.36 13.75 23.71
N LYS A 163 26.66 14.64 22.75
CA LYS A 163 25.83 14.86 21.56
C LYS A 163 25.76 13.62 20.66
N ALA A 164 26.86 12.92 20.44
CA ALA A 164 26.87 11.68 19.64
C ALA A 164 26.04 10.57 20.29
N GLU A 165 26.11 10.45 21.62
CA GLU A 165 25.30 9.51 22.40
C GLU A 165 23.81 9.84 22.33
N ASP A 166 23.43 11.11 22.42
CA ASP A 166 22.04 11.57 22.26
C ASP A 166 21.49 11.28 20.85
N GLU A 167 22.24 11.59 19.80
CA GLU A 167 21.82 11.31 18.41
C GLU A 167 21.73 9.81 18.11
N ARG A 168 22.60 8.99 18.72
CA ARG A 168 22.52 7.52 18.68
C ARG A 168 21.27 7.01 19.37
N ALA A 169 20.97 7.50 20.58
CA ALA A 169 19.77 7.10 21.32
C ALA A 169 18.48 7.45 20.55
N LYS A 170 18.43 8.62 19.90
CA LYS A 170 17.32 8.99 19.00
C LYS A 170 17.18 8.03 17.82
N HIS A 171 18.30 7.63 17.19
CA HIS A 171 18.26 6.66 16.09
C HIS A 171 17.73 5.30 16.56
N GLU A 172 18.24 4.77 17.68
CA GLU A 172 17.78 3.49 18.26
C GLU A 172 16.29 3.52 18.59
N LYS A 173 15.78 4.64 19.12
CA LYS A 173 14.34 4.84 19.34
C LYS A 173 13.55 4.77 18.04
N LEU A 174 13.99 5.44 16.98
CA LEU A 174 13.31 5.41 15.68
C LEU A 174 13.32 4.01 15.06
N VAL A 175 14.43 3.26 15.17
CA VAL A 175 14.49 1.85 14.72
C VAL A 175 13.39 1.02 15.39
N SER A 176 13.23 1.17 16.71
CA SER A 176 12.18 0.45 17.46
C SER A 176 10.78 0.85 16.99
N VAL A 177 10.52 2.15 16.81
CA VAL A 177 9.23 2.68 16.33
C VAL A 177 8.92 2.18 14.91
N THR A 178 9.88 2.28 13.97
CA THR A 178 9.70 1.82 12.59
C THR A 178 9.33 0.34 12.54
N ARG A 179 10.02 -0.49 13.32
CA ARG A 179 9.76 -1.94 13.35
C ARG A 179 8.38 -2.26 13.91
N ALA A 180 8.03 -1.66 15.05
CA ALA A 180 6.73 -1.87 15.68
C ALA A 180 5.60 -1.41 14.75
N MET A 181 5.75 -0.23 14.14
CA MET A 181 4.80 0.31 13.18
C MET A 181 4.66 -0.60 11.97
N THR A 182 5.76 -1.02 11.35
CA THR A 182 5.74 -1.93 10.17
C THR A 182 4.99 -3.22 10.49
N LEU A 183 5.33 -3.86 11.62
CA LEU A 183 4.72 -5.13 11.99
C LEU A 183 3.22 -4.98 12.27
N ASN A 184 2.83 -4.02 13.12
CA ASN A 184 1.43 -3.82 13.50
C ASN A 184 0.57 -3.44 12.29
N ASN A 185 1.08 -2.54 11.45
CA ASN A 185 0.40 -2.09 10.25
C ASN A 185 0.17 -3.22 9.26
N LEU A 186 1.16 -4.09 9.02
CA LEU A 186 1.00 -5.23 8.12
C LEU A 186 0.10 -6.31 8.71
N GLN A 187 0.24 -6.61 10.01
CA GLN A 187 -0.59 -7.60 10.69
C GLN A 187 -2.07 -7.24 10.69
N MET A 188 -2.41 -5.95 10.78
CA MET A 188 -3.79 -5.47 10.73
C MET A 188 -4.26 -5.21 9.30
N GLY A 189 -3.42 -4.61 8.46
CA GLY A 189 -3.79 -4.17 7.12
C GLY A 189 -4.03 -5.31 6.14
N LEU A 190 -3.17 -6.34 6.14
CA LEU A 190 -3.27 -7.46 5.18
C LEU A 190 -4.58 -8.25 5.33
N PRO A 191 -5.00 -8.69 6.53
CA PRO A 191 -6.27 -9.40 6.69
C PRO A 191 -7.47 -8.57 6.22
N HIS A 192 -7.50 -7.27 6.55
CA HIS A 192 -8.61 -6.39 6.17
C HIS A 192 -8.73 -6.21 4.66
N VAL A 193 -7.62 -5.99 3.95
CA VAL A 193 -7.67 -5.83 2.49
C VAL A 193 -8.05 -7.14 1.80
N PHE A 194 -7.52 -8.28 2.24
CA PHE A 194 -7.89 -9.58 1.68
C PHE A 194 -9.36 -9.90 1.94
N GLN A 195 -9.86 -9.65 3.14
CA GLN A 195 -11.27 -9.86 3.46
C GLN A 195 -12.19 -9.00 2.58
N ALA A 196 -11.84 -7.72 2.36
CA ALA A 196 -12.62 -6.83 1.50
C ALA A 196 -12.66 -7.33 0.05
N VAL A 197 -11.51 -7.74 -0.50
CA VAL A 197 -11.39 -8.20 -1.89
C VAL A 197 -12.03 -9.57 -2.10
N THR A 198 -11.85 -10.51 -1.16
CA THR A 198 -12.51 -11.82 -1.20
C THR A 198 -14.02 -11.67 -1.05
N GLY A 199 -14.49 -10.82 -0.13
CA GLY A 199 -15.92 -10.54 0.02
C GLY A 199 -16.53 -9.98 -1.27
N PHE A 200 -15.83 -9.05 -1.90
CA PHE A 200 -16.22 -8.52 -3.21
C PHE A 200 -16.28 -9.59 -4.30
N ALA A 201 -15.23 -10.43 -4.42
CA ALA A 201 -15.19 -11.49 -5.42
C ALA A 201 -16.36 -12.47 -5.24
N ASN A 202 -16.67 -12.87 -4.01
CA ASN A 202 -17.78 -13.77 -3.71
C ASN A 202 -19.14 -13.16 -4.10
N VAL A 203 -19.38 -11.89 -3.77
CA VAL A 203 -20.62 -11.19 -4.17
C VAL A 203 -20.71 -11.11 -5.69
N TRP A 204 -19.60 -10.84 -6.39
CA TRP A 204 -19.59 -10.75 -7.84
C TRP A 204 -19.85 -12.10 -8.51
N THR A 205 -19.22 -13.17 -8.02
CA THR A 205 -19.44 -14.55 -8.48
C THR A 205 -20.91 -14.94 -8.31
N HIS A 206 -21.50 -14.73 -7.12
CA HIS A 206 -22.91 -15.05 -6.89
C HIS A 206 -23.86 -14.23 -7.76
N ALA A 207 -23.55 -12.96 -8.01
CA ALA A 207 -24.36 -12.13 -8.90
C ALA A 207 -24.37 -12.70 -10.33
N PHE A 208 -23.21 -13.13 -10.85
CA PHE A 208 -23.11 -13.76 -12.17
C PHE A 208 -23.74 -15.14 -12.23
N GLU A 209 -23.57 -15.97 -11.21
CA GLU A 209 -24.24 -17.27 -11.11
C GLU A 209 -25.76 -17.12 -11.12
N THR A 210 -26.29 -16.10 -10.44
CA THR A 210 -27.73 -15.81 -10.40
C THR A 210 -28.26 -15.44 -11.79
N VAL A 211 -27.60 -14.48 -12.45
CA VAL A 211 -27.93 -14.03 -13.81
C VAL A 211 -27.88 -15.20 -14.80
N TYR A 212 -26.83 -16.02 -14.73
CA TYR A 212 -26.69 -17.21 -15.57
C TYR A 212 -27.79 -18.25 -15.33
N SER A 213 -28.09 -18.56 -14.06
CA SER A 213 -29.11 -19.55 -13.70
C SER A 213 -30.52 -19.11 -14.14
N GLN A 214 -30.82 -17.82 -14.02
CA GLN A 214 -32.08 -17.25 -14.51
C GLN A 214 -32.19 -17.38 -16.03
N ALA A 215 -31.12 -17.09 -16.77
CA ALA A 215 -31.06 -17.29 -18.22
C ALA A 215 -31.37 -18.75 -18.61
N LYS A 216 -30.70 -19.70 -17.94
CA LYS A 216 -30.87 -21.13 -18.21
C LYS A 216 -32.28 -21.63 -17.88
N SER A 217 -32.85 -21.20 -16.76
CA SER A 217 -34.23 -21.58 -16.39
C SER A 217 -35.26 -21.07 -17.40
N THR A 218 -34.99 -19.91 -18.02
CA THR A 218 -35.83 -19.35 -19.07
C THR A 218 -35.80 -20.25 -20.32
N ASP A 219 -34.63 -20.76 -20.71
CA ASP A 219 -34.48 -21.71 -21.82
C ASP A 219 -35.17 -23.06 -21.55
N GLU A 220 -35.02 -23.64 -20.35
CA GLU A 220 -35.66 -24.93 -20.00
C GLU A 220 -37.19 -24.85 -19.99
N VAL A 221 -37.77 -23.75 -19.49
CA VAL A 221 -39.23 -23.50 -19.56
C VAL A 221 -39.71 -23.34 -21.01
N HIS A 222 -38.87 -22.83 -21.90
CA HIS A 222 -39.20 -22.68 -23.32
C HIS A 222 -39.18 -24.03 -24.06
N ASP A 223 -38.25 -24.93 -23.74
CA ASP A 223 -38.22 -26.26 -24.32
C ASP A 223 -39.41 -27.12 -23.86
N VAL A 224 -39.80 -27.04 -22.59
CA VAL A 224 -40.99 -27.73 -22.09
C VAL A 224 -42.27 -27.23 -22.76
N LYS A 225 -42.40 -25.92 -23.00
CA LYS A 225 -43.56 -25.34 -23.72
C LYS A 225 -43.60 -25.68 -25.21
N ARG A 226 -42.46 -25.99 -25.85
CA ARG A 226 -42.42 -26.48 -27.24
C ARG A 226 -42.82 -27.95 -27.37
N LEU A 227 -42.74 -28.72 -26.28
CA LEU A 227 -43.02 -30.16 -26.26
C LEU A 227 -44.46 -30.50 -25.86
N LEU A 228 -45.25 -29.53 -25.42
CA LEU A 228 -46.68 -29.71 -25.10
C LEU A 228 -47.54 -29.26 -26.29
N PRO A 229 -48.46 -30.11 -26.79
CA PRO A 229 -49.26 -29.86 -28.00
C PRO A 229 -50.37 -28.81 -27.82
#